data_AF-A0A2V6Q6W9-F1
#
_entry.id   AF-A0A2V6Q6W9-F1
#
_cell.length_a   1.000
_cell.length_b   1.000
_cell.length_c   1.000
_cell.angle_alpha   90.00
_cell.angle_beta   90.00
_cell.angle_gamma   90.00
#
_symmetry.space_group_name_H-M   'P 1'
#
loop_
_entity.id
_entity.type
_entity.pdbx_description
1 polymer ?
#
loop_
_entity_poly.entity_id
_entity_poly.type
_entity_poly.pdbx_seq_one_letter_code
_entity_poly.pdbx_strand_id
1 'polypeptide(L)'
;MIRFPLALTFVLASLFAAGCAPAVYVPLKAEDSGTIRNTRVHAAIVQDEVAAAVERSNVAAAGGGGLLLALVDVAVESHRTSRANKLMEPVRKEVGDFDFRAQFGATLQKTALELSALKVTQAATTAKPLVISDPAALWKDVPEDAVLALVTNYELSANFRSLTMVTVAALWTRNQKEPIYRGRYLYHTPPIGAFKELEESSQAWAANNGAALRAAMTQGIAETMKMLTLDLGTAGGTPTASPTPKLSILELSFPAYLAKDGNRYIVRIDGGALTSASSDERFTPDSMPSR
;
A
#
# COMPACT_ATOMS: atom_id res chain seq x y z
N MET A 1 -42.23 44.41 37.96
CA MET A 1 -43.06 43.21 37.76
C MET A 1 -43.70 43.26 36.38
N ILE A 2 -43.10 42.66 35.35
CA ILE A 2 -43.80 42.21 34.12
C ILE A 2 -43.08 40.94 33.65
N ARG A 3 -43.84 39.87 33.45
CA ARG A 3 -43.41 38.47 33.26
C ARG A 3 -43.08 38.19 31.78
N PHE A 4 -42.00 37.44 31.56
CA PHE A 4 -41.64 36.78 30.30
C PHE A 4 -42.62 35.66 29.94
N PRO A 5 -42.93 35.43 28.65
CA PRO A 5 -43.23 34.10 28.15
C PRO A 5 -42.01 33.53 27.41
N LEU A 6 -41.52 32.41 27.95
CA LEU A 6 -40.50 31.55 27.36
C LEU A 6 -41.17 30.65 26.32
N ALA A 7 -40.96 30.94 25.04
CA ALA A 7 -41.27 30.01 23.95
C ALA A 7 -40.20 30.18 22.87
N LEU A 8 -39.12 29.40 22.97
CA LEU A 8 -38.17 29.25 21.87
C LEU A 8 -37.75 27.79 21.79
N THR A 9 -38.57 27.01 21.10
CA THR A 9 -38.27 25.67 20.63
C THR A 9 -37.12 25.75 19.63
N PHE A 10 -35.88 25.61 20.10
CA PHE A 10 -34.72 25.50 19.23
C PHE A 10 -34.72 24.11 18.58
N VAL A 11 -35.09 24.09 17.30
CA VAL A 11 -34.93 22.94 16.41
C VAL A 11 -33.42 22.70 16.24
N LEU A 12 -32.87 21.81 17.08
CA LEU A 12 -31.50 21.30 16.97
C LEU A 12 -31.50 20.12 15.99
N ALA A 13 -31.64 20.42 14.71
CA ALA A 13 -31.64 19.42 13.64
C ALA A 13 -30.84 19.91 12.43
N SER A 14 -29.50 19.92 12.54
CA SER A 14 -28.57 19.80 11.41
C SER A 14 -27.12 19.84 11.90
N LEU A 15 -26.22 19.18 11.15
CA LEU A 15 -24.77 18.98 11.39
C LEU A 15 -24.32 17.72 12.15
N PHE A 16 -24.79 16.56 11.70
CA PHE A 16 -23.90 15.39 11.57
C PHE A 16 -23.75 15.05 10.08
N ALA A 17 -23.19 15.98 9.32
CA ALA A 17 -22.55 15.62 8.05
C ALA A 17 -21.21 14.98 8.40
N ALA A 18 -21.25 13.71 8.85
CA ALA A 18 -20.07 12.86 8.77
C ALA A 18 -19.74 12.75 7.30
N GLY A 19 -18.76 13.54 6.83
CA GLY A 19 -18.17 13.33 5.52
C GLY A 19 -17.69 11.88 5.49
N CYS A 20 -18.33 11.05 4.67
CA CYS A 20 -17.88 9.69 4.42
C CYS A 20 -16.48 9.79 3.82
N ALA A 21 -15.45 9.63 4.64
CA ALA A 21 -14.14 9.26 4.13
C ALA A 21 -14.34 7.94 3.36
N PRO A 22 -13.90 7.84 2.09
CA PRO A 22 -14.08 6.62 1.32
C PRO A 22 -13.40 5.46 2.05
N ALA A 23 -14.04 4.29 2.05
CA ALA A 23 -13.53 3.12 2.73
C ALA A 23 -12.12 2.75 2.20
N VAL A 24 -11.19 2.49 3.12
CA VAL A 24 -9.80 2.11 2.81
C VAL A 24 -9.73 0.78 2.05
N TYR A 25 -10.70 -0.09 2.28
CA TYR A 25 -10.85 -1.38 1.62
C TYR A 25 -12.29 -1.55 1.11
N VAL A 26 -12.41 -2.02 -0.13
CA VAL A 26 -13.69 -2.39 -0.76
C VAL A 26 -13.48 -3.76 -1.39
N PRO A 27 -14.05 -4.85 -0.85
CA PRO A 27 -13.87 -6.19 -1.40
C PRO A 27 -14.54 -6.30 -2.77
N LEU A 28 -13.94 -7.10 -3.68
CA LEU A 28 -14.54 -7.39 -4.97
C LEU A 28 -15.70 -8.37 -4.76
N LYS A 29 -16.93 -7.92 -5.03
CA LYS A 29 -18.11 -8.79 -4.90
C LYS A 29 -18.13 -9.83 -6.01
N ALA A 30 -18.67 -11.01 -5.70
CA ALA A 30 -18.87 -12.09 -6.67
C ALA A 30 -19.66 -11.60 -7.90
N GLU A 31 -20.74 -10.85 -7.66
CA GLU A 31 -21.60 -10.26 -8.69
C GLU A 31 -20.82 -9.37 -9.64
N ASP A 32 -19.98 -8.46 -9.11
CA ASP A 32 -19.16 -7.55 -9.91
C ASP A 32 -18.14 -8.33 -10.73
N SER A 33 -17.44 -9.29 -10.12
CA SER A 33 -16.44 -10.13 -10.80
C SER A 33 -17.02 -10.96 -11.96
N GLY A 34 -18.28 -11.40 -11.84
CA GLY A 34 -18.96 -12.15 -12.90
C GLY A 34 -19.25 -11.33 -14.16
N THR A 35 -19.29 -10.00 -14.05
CA THR A 35 -19.55 -9.09 -15.17
C THR A 35 -18.30 -8.68 -15.93
N ILE A 36 -17.11 -8.85 -15.35
CA ILE A 36 -15.84 -8.47 -15.97
C ILE A 36 -15.53 -9.43 -17.12
N ARG A 37 -15.29 -8.90 -18.32
CA ARG A 37 -14.96 -9.70 -19.51
C ARG A 37 -13.49 -9.58 -19.88
N ASN A 38 -12.88 -8.42 -19.66
CA ASN A 38 -11.47 -8.20 -19.85
C ASN A 38 -10.97 -7.05 -18.97
N THR A 39 -9.76 -7.22 -18.44
CA THR A 39 -9.13 -6.21 -17.58
C THR A 39 -7.80 -5.76 -18.14
N ARG A 40 -7.62 -4.44 -18.20
CA ARG A 40 -6.29 -3.83 -18.35
C ARG A 40 -5.71 -3.52 -16.97
N VAL A 41 -4.49 -3.96 -16.71
CA VAL A 41 -3.76 -3.62 -15.49
C VAL A 41 -2.75 -2.52 -15.78
N HIS A 42 -2.86 -1.42 -15.04
CA HIS A 42 -1.95 -0.28 -15.08
C HIS A 42 -1.24 -0.15 -13.75
N ALA A 43 0.04 -0.50 -13.69
CA ALA A 43 0.85 -0.39 -12.48
C ALA A 43 1.78 0.82 -12.54
N ALA A 44 1.59 1.78 -11.64
CA ALA A 44 2.43 2.96 -11.55
C ALA A 44 3.48 2.80 -10.46
N ILE A 45 4.74 2.94 -10.87
CA ILE A 45 5.90 3.07 -9.99
C ILE A 45 6.51 4.43 -10.30
N VAL A 46 6.18 5.42 -9.46
CA VAL A 46 6.44 6.84 -9.73
C VAL A 46 7.89 7.22 -9.45
N GLN A 47 8.58 6.44 -8.63
CA GLN A 47 9.98 6.64 -8.29
C GLN A 47 10.90 5.71 -9.10
N ASP A 48 12.06 6.21 -9.48
CA ASP A 48 13.11 5.42 -10.14
C ASP A 48 14.15 4.89 -9.13
N GLU A 49 14.16 5.41 -7.90
CA GLU A 49 15.11 5.05 -6.85
C GLU A 49 14.40 4.83 -5.51
N VAL A 50 15.08 4.12 -4.60
CA VAL A 50 14.63 3.96 -3.22
C VAL A 50 14.70 5.31 -2.46
N ALA A 51 13.62 5.62 -1.74
CA ALA A 51 13.53 6.77 -0.86
C ALA A 51 13.80 6.38 0.60
N ALA A 52 14.06 7.38 1.44
CA ALA A 52 14.02 7.23 2.89
C ALA A 52 12.80 7.98 3.41
N ALA A 53 12.05 7.34 4.31
CA ALA A 53 11.00 7.98 5.07
C ALA A 53 11.62 9.06 5.96
N VAL A 54 10.97 10.22 6.04
CA VAL A 54 11.36 11.28 6.98
C VAL A 54 10.22 11.46 7.96
N GLU A 55 10.52 11.36 9.26
CA GLU A 55 9.53 11.56 10.33
C GLU A 55 8.97 12.98 10.27
N ARG A 56 7.72 13.09 9.80
CA ARG A 56 6.96 14.35 9.77
C ARG A 56 6.47 14.69 11.18
N SER A 57 6.51 15.97 11.54
CA SER A 57 5.81 16.48 12.72
C SER A 57 4.29 16.52 12.46
N ASN A 58 3.58 15.46 12.88
CA ASN A 58 2.12 15.35 13.11
C ASN A 58 1.16 16.36 12.43
N VAL A 59 0.94 16.33 11.09
CA VAL A 59 -0.22 17.03 10.47
C VAL A 59 -0.92 16.32 9.29
N ALA A 60 -0.37 15.29 8.62
CA ALA A 60 -0.97 14.80 7.35
C ALA A 60 -1.09 13.28 7.19
N ALA A 61 -1.60 12.55 8.20
CA ALA A 61 -1.82 11.10 8.10
C ALA A 61 -3.23 10.71 7.61
N ALA A 62 -4.24 11.59 7.66
CA ALA A 62 -5.64 11.18 7.59
C ALA A 62 -6.26 11.02 6.18
N GLY A 63 -5.48 11.02 5.09
CA GLY A 63 -6.02 11.32 3.76
C GLY A 63 -6.01 10.22 2.70
N GLY A 64 -5.36 9.07 2.90
CA GLY A 64 -5.23 8.04 1.84
C GLY A 64 -4.57 8.53 0.53
N GLY A 65 -4.06 9.76 0.50
CA GLY A 65 -3.23 10.33 -0.55
C GLY A 65 -1.79 9.92 -0.29
N GLY A 66 -1.14 9.33 -1.29
CA GLY A 66 0.16 8.70 -1.16
C GLY A 66 1.22 9.54 -0.45
N LEU A 67 2.23 8.85 0.09
CA LEU A 67 3.44 9.38 0.73
C LEU A 67 4.14 10.51 -0.09
N LEU A 68 3.80 10.65 -1.37
CA LEU A 68 4.28 11.67 -2.30
C LEU A 68 3.49 13.01 -2.35
N LEU A 69 2.36 13.19 -1.63
CA LEU A 69 1.57 14.43 -1.70
C LEU A 69 1.67 15.40 -0.51
N ALA A 70 2.39 15.09 0.57
CA ALA A 70 2.76 16.16 1.51
C ALA A 70 4.12 16.74 1.09
N LEU A 71 4.03 17.66 0.13
CA LEU A 71 5.06 18.65 -0.14
C LEU A 71 5.37 19.41 1.17
N VAL A 72 6.53 19.06 1.72
CA VAL A 72 7.51 19.91 2.43
C VAL A 72 6.98 21.21 3.04
N ASP A 73 6.91 21.27 4.37
CA ASP A 73 6.93 22.53 5.11
C ASP A 73 8.39 22.87 5.50
N VAL A 74 8.91 23.95 4.91
CA VAL A 74 10.34 24.31 4.84
C VAL A 74 10.76 25.11 6.08
N ALA A 75 11.41 24.48 7.05
CA ALA A 75 12.50 25.08 7.84
C ALA A 75 13.20 24.06 8.76
N VAL A 76 12.46 23.22 9.47
CA VAL A 76 13.02 22.17 10.36
C VAL A 76 13.20 20.83 9.62
N GLU A 77 12.34 20.58 8.62
CA GLU A 77 12.35 19.37 7.79
C GLU A 77 13.59 19.28 6.88
N SER A 78 14.11 20.42 6.40
CA SER A 78 15.25 20.46 5.46
C SER A 78 16.51 19.75 5.98
N HIS A 79 16.81 19.85 7.28
CA HIS A 79 18.00 19.19 7.85
C HIS A 79 17.83 17.66 7.93
N ARG A 80 16.65 17.17 8.31
CA ARG A 80 16.37 15.72 8.38
C ARG A 80 16.31 15.11 6.99
N THR A 81 15.63 15.77 6.04
CA THR A 81 15.63 15.36 4.63
C THR A 81 17.04 15.41 4.04
N SER A 82 17.84 16.43 4.34
CA SER A 82 19.23 16.53 3.87
C SER A 82 20.11 15.41 4.44
N ARG A 83 20.00 15.13 5.74
CA ARG A 83 20.73 14.02 6.38
C ARG A 83 20.29 12.68 5.80
N ALA A 84 18.99 12.44 5.68
CA ALA A 84 18.46 11.21 5.09
C ALA A 84 18.94 11.03 3.64
N ASN A 85 18.94 12.08 2.83
CA ASN A 85 19.44 12.01 1.46
C ASN A 85 20.94 11.70 1.40
N LYS A 86 21.76 12.34 2.24
CA LYS A 86 23.20 12.01 2.34
C LYS A 86 23.43 10.55 2.74
N LEU A 87 22.65 10.04 3.68
CA LEU A 87 22.71 8.64 4.11
C LEU A 87 22.21 7.68 3.02
N MET A 88 21.33 8.12 2.12
CA MET A 88 20.88 7.30 1.00
C MET A 88 21.83 7.29 -0.20
N GLU A 89 22.75 8.26 -0.33
CA GLU A 89 23.72 8.31 -1.44
C GLU A 89 24.49 6.99 -1.63
N PRO A 90 25.14 6.40 -0.60
CA PRO A 90 25.83 5.12 -0.77
C PRO A 90 24.87 3.99 -1.12
N VAL A 91 23.67 3.97 -0.52
CA VAL A 91 22.66 2.94 -0.81
C VAL A 91 22.22 3.00 -2.27
N ARG A 92 21.84 4.19 -2.76
CA ARG A 92 21.41 4.42 -4.15
C ARG A 92 22.52 4.12 -5.14
N LYS A 93 23.77 4.46 -4.80
CA LYS A 93 24.92 4.10 -5.64
C LYS A 93 25.04 2.59 -5.83
N GLU A 94 24.85 1.81 -4.78
CA GLU A 94 25.01 0.36 -4.81
C GLU A 94 23.82 -0.39 -5.46
N VAL A 95 22.64 0.24 -5.58
CA VAL A 95 21.46 -0.36 -6.20
C VAL A 95 20.89 0.42 -7.39
N GLY A 96 21.59 1.44 -7.89
CA GLY A 96 21.07 2.33 -8.94
C GLY A 96 20.84 1.65 -10.30
N ASP A 97 21.43 0.47 -10.50
CA ASP A 97 21.20 -0.40 -11.67
C ASP A 97 20.01 -1.37 -11.46
N PHE A 98 19.40 -1.41 -10.27
CA PHE A 98 18.23 -2.23 -10.00
C PHE A 98 16.99 -1.58 -10.62
N ASP A 99 16.58 -2.05 -11.79
CA ASP A 99 15.33 -1.61 -12.41
C ASP A 99 14.12 -2.24 -11.71
N PHE A 100 13.66 -1.57 -10.65
CA PHE A 100 12.49 -2.00 -9.88
C PHE A 100 11.24 -2.06 -10.75
N ARG A 101 11.02 -1.07 -11.63
CA ARG A 101 9.82 -0.99 -12.47
C ARG A 101 9.77 -2.16 -13.45
N ALA A 102 10.89 -2.54 -14.06
CA ALA A 102 10.98 -3.70 -14.94
C ALA A 102 10.75 -5.01 -14.18
N GLN A 103 11.37 -5.19 -13.00
CA GLN A 103 11.17 -6.39 -12.19
C GLN A 103 9.72 -6.53 -11.69
N PHE A 104 9.11 -5.43 -11.25
CA PHE A 104 7.70 -5.39 -10.88
C PHE A 104 6.83 -5.76 -12.07
N GLY A 105 7.08 -5.18 -13.25
CA GLY A 105 6.33 -5.46 -14.47
C GLY A 105 6.44 -6.91 -14.93
N ALA A 106 7.64 -7.48 -14.93
CA ALA A 106 7.87 -8.87 -15.30
C ALA A 106 7.17 -9.85 -14.33
N THR A 107 7.14 -9.53 -13.04
CA THR A 107 6.41 -10.35 -12.05
C THR A 107 4.91 -10.18 -12.19
N LEU A 108 4.42 -8.94 -12.38
CA LEU A 108 3.01 -8.63 -12.60
C LEU A 108 2.45 -9.34 -13.82
N GLN A 109 3.21 -9.43 -14.92
CA GLN A 109 2.78 -10.16 -16.12
C GLN A 109 2.54 -11.64 -15.86
N LYS A 110 3.34 -12.27 -14.99
CA LYS A 110 3.13 -13.66 -14.57
C LYS A 110 1.90 -13.77 -13.68
N THR A 111 1.79 -12.89 -12.68
CA THR A 111 0.65 -12.83 -11.75
C THR A 111 -0.68 -12.56 -12.46
N ALA A 112 -0.68 -11.75 -13.52
CA ALA A 112 -1.87 -11.47 -14.31
C ALA A 112 -2.55 -12.73 -14.86
N LEU A 113 -1.78 -13.79 -15.15
CA LEU A 113 -2.30 -15.09 -15.59
C LEU A 113 -3.02 -15.85 -14.46
N GLU A 114 -2.68 -15.56 -13.21
CA GLU A 114 -3.29 -16.15 -12.01
C GLU A 114 -4.58 -15.42 -11.58
N LEU A 115 -4.77 -14.17 -12.03
CA LEU A 115 -5.96 -13.35 -11.77
C LEU A 115 -7.14 -13.73 -12.68
N SER A 116 -7.50 -15.02 -12.66
CA SER A 116 -8.51 -15.61 -13.55
C SER A 116 -9.87 -14.92 -13.46
N ALA A 117 -10.25 -14.43 -12.28
CA ALA A 117 -11.50 -13.68 -12.06
C ALA A 117 -11.57 -12.37 -12.84
N LEU A 118 -10.42 -11.77 -13.20
CA LEU A 118 -10.34 -10.48 -13.88
C LEU A 118 -10.14 -10.61 -15.40
N LYS A 119 -9.77 -11.80 -15.90
CA LYS A 119 -9.49 -12.03 -17.34
C LYS A 119 -8.54 -10.96 -17.90
N VAL A 120 -7.36 -10.85 -17.29
CA VAL A 120 -6.39 -9.82 -17.65
C VAL A 120 -5.92 -10.01 -19.10
N THR A 121 -6.13 -9.00 -19.94
CA THR A 121 -5.69 -9.00 -21.35
C THR A 121 -4.37 -8.27 -21.55
N GLN A 122 -4.09 -7.29 -20.69
CA GLN A 122 -2.88 -6.50 -20.75
C GLN A 122 -2.45 -6.10 -19.34
N ALA A 123 -1.16 -6.19 -19.05
CA ALA A 123 -0.57 -5.68 -17.82
C ALA A 123 0.72 -4.93 -18.14
N ALA A 124 0.81 -3.68 -17.69
CA ALA A 124 1.97 -2.82 -17.96
C ALA A 124 2.32 -1.97 -16.73
N THR A 125 3.62 -1.71 -16.59
CA THR A 125 4.13 -0.73 -15.63
C THR A 125 4.39 0.62 -16.30
N THR A 126 4.20 1.71 -15.56
CA THR A 126 4.46 3.07 -16.03
C THR A 126 5.06 3.92 -14.92
N ALA A 127 5.63 5.07 -15.30
CA ALA A 127 6.15 6.07 -14.36
C ALA A 127 5.05 6.99 -13.79
N LYS A 128 3.81 6.91 -14.28
CA LYS A 128 2.74 7.86 -13.93
C LYS A 128 1.50 7.14 -13.41
N PRO A 129 0.95 7.57 -12.26
CA PRO A 129 -0.32 7.03 -11.79
C PRO A 129 -1.42 7.33 -12.79
N LEU A 130 -2.35 6.39 -12.92
CA LEU A 130 -3.56 6.64 -13.67
C LEU A 130 -4.45 7.59 -12.86
N VAL A 131 -4.68 8.80 -13.37
CA VAL A 131 -5.58 9.77 -12.74
C VAL A 131 -6.96 9.60 -13.35
N ILE A 132 -7.85 8.94 -12.59
CA ILE A 132 -9.25 8.73 -13.00
C ILE A 132 -10.08 9.90 -12.48
N SER A 133 -9.75 11.12 -12.92
CA SER A 133 -10.55 12.32 -12.63
C SER A 133 -11.68 12.51 -13.65
N ASP A 134 -11.50 11.96 -14.86
CA ASP A 134 -12.52 11.89 -15.90
C ASP A 134 -12.59 10.45 -16.45
N PRO A 135 -13.54 9.63 -15.96
CA PRO A 135 -13.74 8.28 -16.45
C PRO A 135 -13.99 8.24 -17.97
N ALA A 136 -14.65 9.24 -18.55
CA ALA A 136 -14.96 9.23 -19.99
C ALA A 136 -13.68 9.33 -20.83
N ALA A 137 -12.70 10.12 -20.40
CA ALA A 137 -11.38 10.20 -21.03
C ALA A 137 -10.61 8.89 -20.92
N LEU A 138 -10.63 8.22 -19.74
CA LEU A 138 -9.98 6.92 -19.56
C LEU A 138 -10.51 5.88 -20.56
N TRP A 139 -11.82 5.78 -20.67
CA TRP A 139 -12.48 4.73 -21.46
C TRP A 139 -12.41 4.95 -22.98
N LYS A 140 -11.91 6.09 -23.44
CA LYS A 140 -11.67 6.37 -24.86
C LYS A 140 -10.52 5.52 -25.42
N ASP A 141 -9.46 5.35 -24.63
CA ASP A 141 -8.22 4.67 -25.06
C ASP A 141 -8.05 3.27 -24.44
N VAL A 142 -9.01 2.86 -23.61
CA VAL A 142 -9.09 1.53 -23.00
C VAL A 142 -10.23 0.75 -23.65
N PRO A 143 -9.95 -0.24 -24.53
CA PRO A 143 -10.95 -1.14 -25.10
C PRO A 143 -11.51 -2.15 -24.09
N GLU A 144 -10.77 -2.47 -23.03
CA GLU A 144 -11.24 -3.34 -21.94
C GLU A 144 -12.44 -2.75 -21.18
N ASP A 145 -13.25 -3.60 -20.54
CA ASP A 145 -14.39 -3.18 -19.73
C ASP A 145 -14.08 -2.98 -18.24
N ALA A 146 -12.87 -3.36 -17.83
CA ALA A 146 -12.32 -3.07 -16.52
C ALA A 146 -10.85 -2.56 -16.58
N VAL A 147 -10.50 -1.71 -15.61
CA VAL A 147 -9.13 -1.24 -15.37
C VAL A 147 -8.75 -1.45 -13.92
N LEU A 148 -7.69 -2.23 -13.69
CA LEU A 148 -7.04 -2.37 -12.40
C LEU A 148 -5.84 -1.43 -12.34
N ALA A 149 -5.93 -0.36 -11.55
CA ALA A 149 -4.80 0.50 -11.28
C ALA A 149 -4.07 0.03 -10.01
N LEU A 150 -2.74 -0.13 -10.11
CA LEU A 150 -1.84 -0.37 -8.98
C LEU A 150 -0.94 0.86 -8.83
N VAL A 151 -0.73 1.34 -7.61
CA VAL A 151 0.25 2.39 -7.32
C VAL A 151 1.15 1.88 -6.21
N THR A 152 2.44 1.75 -6.51
CA THR A 152 3.43 1.17 -5.60
C THR A 152 4.49 2.20 -5.21
N ASN A 153 4.73 2.32 -3.91
CA ASN A 153 5.85 3.07 -3.34
C ASN A 153 6.67 2.16 -2.43
N TYR A 154 7.97 2.41 -2.35
CA TYR A 154 8.90 1.69 -1.48
C TYR A 154 9.96 2.61 -0.88
N GLU A 155 10.20 2.50 0.41
CA GLU A 155 11.11 3.38 1.13
C GLU A 155 11.77 2.67 2.32
N LEU A 156 12.97 3.08 2.69
CA LEU A 156 13.56 2.72 3.98
C LEU A 156 12.87 3.52 5.09
N SER A 157 12.64 2.89 6.24
CA SER A 157 12.12 3.53 7.45
C SER A 157 13.02 4.70 7.89
N ALA A 158 12.50 5.61 8.70
CA ALA A 158 13.26 6.80 9.14
C ALA A 158 14.54 6.47 9.91
N ASN A 159 14.57 5.29 10.56
CA ASN A 159 15.76 4.75 11.21
C ASN A 159 16.66 3.92 10.28
N PHE A 160 16.34 3.82 8.99
CA PHE A 160 17.03 3.03 7.97
C PHE A 160 17.10 1.54 8.28
N ARG A 161 16.26 1.01 9.16
CA ARG A 161 16.34 -0.40 9.56
C ARG A 161 15.46 -1.32 8.74
N SER A 162 14.38 -0.84 8.15
CA SER A 162 13.44 -1.68 7.41
C SER A 162 13.09 -1.06 6.07
N LEU A 163 12.91 -1.88 5.03
CA LEU A 163 12.23 -1.48 3.81
C LEU A 163 10.74 -1.66 4.01
N THR A 164 9.95 -0.66 3.65
CA THR A 164 8.49 -0.76 3.53
C THR A 164 8.09 -0.57 2.08
N MET A 165 7.16 -1.39 1.61
CA MET A 165 6.54 -1.27 0.30
C MET A 165 5.02 -1.25 0.47
N VAL A 166 4.39 -0.24 -0.10
CA VAL A 166 2.94 -0.06 -0.08
C VAL A 166 2.45 -0.08 -1.51
N THR A 167 1.50 -0.98 -1.80
CA THR A 167 0.75 -0.97 -3.06
C THR A 167 -0.71 -0.71 -2.77
N VAL A 168 -1.27 0.30 -3.43
CA VAL A 168 -2.73 0.53 -3.45
C VAL A 168 -3.26 0.00 -4.77
N ALA A 169 -4.28 -0.84 -4.69
CA ALA A 169 -4.98 -1.41 -5.83
C ALA A 169 -6.39 -0.85 -5.90
N ALA A 170 -6.86 -0.50 -7.09
CA ALA A 170 -8.24 -0.13 -7.29
C ALA A 170 -8.73 -0.55 -8.68
N LEU A 171 -9.94 -1.10 -8.73
CA LEU A 171 -10.55 -1.65 -9.94
C LEU A 171 -11.79 -0.85 -10.30
N TRP A 172 -11.88 -0.39 -11.54
CA TRP A 172 -13.06 0.26 -12.10
C TRP A 172 -13.60 -0.54 -13.26
N THR A 173 -14.92 -0.51 -13.43
CA THR A 173 -15.60 -0.96 -14.65
C THR A 173 -16.17 0.22 -15.41
N ARG A 174 -16.51 0.01 -16.68
CA ARG A 174 -17.17 1.04 -17.49
C ARG A 174 -18.39 1.61 -16.76
N ASN A 175 -18.52 2.93 -16.77
CA ASN A 175 -19.62 3.72 -16.19
C ASN A 175 -19.62 3.86 -14.65
N GLN A 176 -18.66 3.26 -13.94
CA GLN A 176 -18.52 3.50 -12.50
C GLN A 176 -17.60 4.70 -12.24
N LYS A 177 -18.07 5.61 -11.37
CA LYS A 177 -17.27 6.76 -10.91
C LYS A 177 -16.33 6.36 -9.77
N GLU A 178 -16.78 5.45 -8.92
CA GLU A 178 -15.99 4.88 -7.83
C GLU A 178 -15.48 3.49 -8.21
N PRO A 179 -14.35 3.05 -7.65
CA PRO A 179 -13.87 1.71 -7.90
C PRO A 179 -14.78 0.68 -7.22
N ILE A 180 -15.00 -0.43 -7.92
CA ILE A 180 -15.74 -1.60 -7.44
C ILE A 180 -14.89 -2.50 -6.53
N TYR A 181 -13.58 -2.26 -6.50
CA TYR A 181 -12.66 -2.87 -5.55
C TYR A 181 -11.55 -1.88 -5.16
N ARG A 182 -11.19 -1.88 -3.87
CA ARG A 182 -10.02 -1.16 -3.33
C ARG A 182 -9.26 -2.11 -2.41
N GLY A 183 -7.97 -2.25 -2.65
CA GLY A 183 -7.04 -3.03 -1.84
C GLY A 183 -5.83 -2.20 -1.42
N ARG A 184 -5.25 -2.57 -0.27
CA ARG A 184 -3.97 -2.03 0.18
C ARG A 184 -3.10 -3.19 0.63
N TYR A 185 -1.89 -3.25 0.09
CA TYR A 185 -0.91 -4.29 0.37
C TYR A 185 0.32 -3.66 1.00
N LEU A 186 0.72 -4.19 2.14
CA LEU A 186 1.85 -3.72 2.92
C LEU A 186 2.88 -4.85 3.06
N TYR A 187 4.08 -4.59 2.57
CA TYR A 187 5.24 -5.42 2.83
C TYR A 187 6.23 -4.62 3.67
N HIS A 188 6.80 -5.26 4.69
CA HIS A 188 7.89 -4.69 5.47
C HIS A 188 8.96 -5.75 5.74
N THR A 189 10.22 -5.35 5.74
CA THR A 189 11.33 -6.24 6.13
C THR A 189 11.56 -6.18 7.63
N PRO A 190 12.05 -7.30 8.21
CA PRO A 190 12.63 -7.25 9.55
C PRO A 190 13.71 -6.18 9.61
N PRO A 191 13.92 -5.56 10.79
CA PRO A 191 15.00 -4.61 10.97
C PRO A 191 16.37 -5.22 10.62
N ILE A 192 17.15 -4.56 9.77
CA ILE A 192 18.53 -4.95 9.47
C ILE A 192 19.39 -4.65 10.70
N GLY A 193 20.00 -5.70 11.26
CA GLY A 193 20.84 -5.62 12.45
C GLY A 193 20.17 -4.96 13.68
N ALA A 194 20.95 -4.78 14.74
CA ALA A 194 20.54 -4.10 15.96
C ALA A 194 21.29 -2.77 16.12
N PHE A 195 21.29 -1.96 15.05
CA PHE A 195 22.01 -0.69 14.99
C PHE A 195 21.28 0.42 15.74
N LYS A 196 22.07 1.31 16.37
CA LYS A 196 21.55 2.52 17.02
C LYS A 196 21.72 3.75 16.14
N GLU A 197 22.79 3.78 15.36
CA GLU A 197 23.10 4.90 14.48
C GLU A 197 22.52 4.66 13.07
N LEU A 198 22.08 5.76 12.43
CA LEU A 198 21.49 5.71 11.09
C LEU A 198 22.54 5.35 10.04
N GLU A 199 23.76 5.83 10.25
CA GLU A 199 24.94 5.59 9.41
C GLU A 199 25.26 4.10 9.31
N GLU A 200 25.22 3.37 10.42
CA GLU A 200 25.44 1.91 10.45
C GLU A 200 24.34 1.17 9.68
N SER A 201 23.08 1.59 9.86
CA SER A 201 21.93 1.00 9.18
C SER A 201 21.98 1.24 7.66
N SER A 202 22.32 2.47 7.25
CA SER A 202 22.53 2.82 5.83
C SER A 202 23.67 1.99 5.22
N GLN A 203 24.81 1.89 5.90
CA GLN A 203 25.94 1.09 5.43
C GLN A 203 25.58 -0.40 5.30
N ALA A 204 24.78 -0.93 6.22
CA ALA A 204 24.32 -2.32 6.15
C ALA A 204 23.45 -2.58 4.90
N TRP A 205 22.62 -1.63 4.49
CA TRP A 205 21.86 -1.74 3.24
C TRP A 205 22.71 -1.59 1.99
N ALA A 206 23.76 -0.77 2.03
CA ALA A 206 24.70 -0.58 0.91
C ALA A 206 25.70 -1.75 0.78
N ALA A 207 25.97 -2.47 1.86
CA ALA A 207 26.96 -3.54 1.91
C ALA A 207 26.71 -4.63 0.84
N ASN A 208 27.81 -5.23 0.37
CA ASN A 208 27.79 -6.32 -0.61
C ASN A 208 27.00 -5.97 -1.88
N ASN A 209 27.25 -4.79 -2.46
CA ASN A 209 26.55 -4.27 -3.65
C ASN A 209 25.03 -4.17 -3.45
N GLY A 210 24.62 -3.75 -2.25
CA GLY A 210 23.22 -3.62 -1.88
C GLY A 210 22.44 -4.94 -1.82
N ALA A 211 23.12 -6.08 -1.62
CA ALA A 211 22.50 -7.41 -1.70
C ALA A 211 21.25 -7.55 -0.82
N ALA A 212 21.29 -7.05 0.42
CA ALA A 212 20.16 -7.07 1.33
C ALA A 212 18.96 -6.27 0.77
N LEU A 213 19.22 -5.07 0.24
CA LEU A 213 18.18 -4.21 -0.30
C LEU A 213 17.56 -4.79 -1.59
N ARG A 214 18.39 -5.33 -2.48
CA ARG A 214 17.92 -6.02 -3.69
C ARG A 214 17.01 -7.19 -3.33
N ALA A 215 17.43 -8.03 -2.38
CA ALA A 215 16.64 -9.16 -1.90
C ALA A 215 15.31 -8.70 -1.28
N ALA A 216 15.33 -7.63 -0.48
CA ALA A 216 14.14 -7.03 0.12
C ALA A 216 13.18 -6.49 -0.94
N MET A 217 13.68 -5.77 -1.96
CA MET A 217 12.85 -5.26 -3.05
C MET A 217 12.23 -6.39 -3.87
N THR A 218 13.02 -7.41 -4.24
CA THR A 218 12.52 -8.58 -4.97
C THR A 218 11.49 -9.38 -4.16
N GLN A 219 11.72 -9.58 -2.86
CA GLN A 219 10.75 -10.23 -1.98
C GLN A 219 9.48 -9.37 -1.85
N GLY A 220 9.61 -8.06 -1.68
CA GLY A 220 8.45 -7.15 -1.59
C GLY A 220 7.58 -7.16 -2.85
N ILE A 221 8.19 -7.24 -4.04
CA ILE A 221 7.46 -7.45 -5.31
C ILE A 221 6.69 -8.78 -5.25
N ALA A 222 7.36 -9.88 -4.91
CA ALA A 222 6.73 -11.20 -4.85
C ALA A 222 5.57 -11.27 -3.83
N GLU A 223 5.78 -10.71 -2.64
CA GLU A 223 4.76 -10.67 -1.58
C GLU A 223 3.57 -9.79 -1.96
N THR A 224 3.82 -8.65 -2.64
CA THR A 224 2.75 -7.81 -3.19
C THR A 224 1.88 -8.58 -4.17
N MET A 225 2.50 -9.35 -5.08
CA MET A 225 1.76 -10.16 -6.04
C MET A 225 0.97 -11.29 -5.38
N LYS A 226 1.51 -11.93 -4.34
CA LYS A 226 0.77 -12.94 -3.56
C LYS A 226 -0.44 -12.33 -2.86
N MET A 227 -0.29 -11.17 -2.24
CA MET A 227 -1.42 -10.45 -1.63
C MET A 227 -2.48 -10.05 -2.67
N LEU A 228 -2.06 -9.59 -3.86
CA LEU A 228 -2.96 -9.32 -4.98
C LEU A 228 -3.72 -10.57 -5.43
N THR A 229 -3.04 -11.71 -5.59
CA THR A 229 -3.67 -13.00 -5.93
C THR A 229 -4.59 -13.51 -4.82
N LEU A 230 -4.26 -13.32 -3.55
CA LEU A 230 -5.14 -13.69 -2.44
C LEU A 230 -6.42 -12.84 -2.41
N ASP A 231 -6.34 -11.57 -2.80
CA ASP A 231 -7.50 -10.66 -2.85
C ASP A 231 -8.37 -10.84 -4.10
N LEU A 232 -7.75 -11.09 -5.27
CA LEU A 232 -8.41 -11.02 -6.58
C LEU A 232 -8.30 -12.30 -7.43
N GLY A 233 -7.56 -13.30 -6.97
CA GLY A 233 -7.27 -14.52 -7.75
C GLY A 233 -8.48 -15.46 -7.91
N THR A 234 -9.43 -15.44 -6.96
CA THR A 234 -10.67 -16.23 -7.04
C THR A 234 -11.89 -15.33 -6.88
N ALA A 235 -12.89 -15.53 -7.73
CA ALA A 235 -14.11 -14.73 -7.74
C ALA A 235 -14.87 -14.90 -6.41
N GLY A 236 -15.12 -13.78 -5.71
CA GLY A 236 -16.16 -13.70 -4.69
C GLY A 236 -15.90 -14.37 -3.34
N GLY A 237 -14.69 -14.87 -3.08
CA GLY A 237 -14.35 -15.38 -1.76
C GLY A 237 -13.81 -14.25 -0.88
N THR A 238 -14.55 -13.81 0.13
CA THR A 238 -13.87 -13.29 1.34
C THR A 238 -12.94 -14.41 1.78
N PRO A 239 -11.61 -14.23 1.83
CA PRO A 239 -10.72 -15.31 2.22
C PRO A 239 -11.18 -15.84 3.58
N THR A 240 -11.67 -17.08 3.63
CA THR A 240 -12.13 -17.69 4.87
C THR A 240 -10.91 -17.79 5.77
N ALA A 241 -10.90 -17.02 6.87
CA ALA A 241 -9.83 -17.09 7.86
C ALA A 241 -9.64 -18.56 8.24
N SER A 242 -8.47 -19.13 7.94
CA SER A 242 -8.12 -20.44 8.49
C SER A 242 -7.98 -20.29 10.01
N PRO A 243 -8.40 -21.29 10.81
CA PRO A 243 -8.27 -21.22 12.25
C PRO A 243 -6.83 -20.86 12.61
N THR A 244 -6.70 -19.77 13.36
CA THR A 244 -5.45 -19.12 13.72
C THR A 244 -4.46 -20.17 14.21
N PRO A 245 -3.29 -20.37 13.58
CA PRO A 245 -2.21 -21.01 14.30
C PRO A 245 -2.00 -20.18 15.57
N LYS A 246 -1.91 -20.81 16.74
CA LYS A 246 -1.55 -20.16 18.01
C LYS A 246 -0.12 -19.62 17.90
N LEU A 247 0.03 -18.55 17.14
CA LEU A 247 1.21 -17.74 17.12
C LEU A 247 1.17 -16.97 18.44
N SER A 248 2.24 -17.10 19.23
CA SER A 248 2.46 -16.31 20.46
C SER A 248 2.81 -14.86 20.09
N ILE A 249 1.99 -14.26 19.25
CA ILE A 249 1.94 -12.83 18.98
C ILE A 249 0.94 -12.32 19.99
N LEU A 250 1.32 -11.32 20.80
CA LEU A 250 0.49 -10.66 21.80
C LEU A 250 -1.00 -10.65 21.41
N GLU A 251 -1.87 -10.84 22.40
CA GLU A 251 -3.34 -10.67 22.47
C GLU A 251 -3.98 -9.64 21.51
N LEU A 252 -3.71 -9.78 20.22
CA LEU A 252 -4.23 -9.02 19.10
C LEU A 252 -5.08 -10.03 18.34
N SER A 253 -6.39 -9.82 18.38
CA SER A 253 -7.30 -10.52 17.49
C SER A 253 -7.01 -10.05 16.07
N PHE A 254 -6.09 -10.71 15.35
CA PHE A 254 -5.93 -10.46 13.93
C PHE A 254 -7.15 -11.03 13.20
N PRO A 255 -7.94 -10.22 12.48
CA PRO A 255 -9.24 -10.67 11.99
C PRO A 255 -9.18 -11.74 10.90
N ALA A 256 -8.03 -11.97 10.21
CA ALA A 256 -7.85 -13.16 9.38
C ALA A 256 -6.38 -13.47 9.01
N TYR A 257 -5.90 -14.67 9.35
CA TYR A 257 -4.70 -15.27 8.73
C TYR A 257 -5.10 -15.87 7.37
N LEU A 258 -4.36 -15.52 6.31
CA LEU A 258 -4.70 -15.92 4.95
C LEU A 258 -3.71 -16.94 4.37
N ALA A 259 -2.42 -16.71 4.54
CA ALA A 259 -1.40 -17.59 3.97
C ALA A 259 -0.07 -17.50 4.72
N LYS A 260 0.74 -18.54 4.58
CA LYS A 260 2.15 -18.58 5.00
C LYS A 260 3.01 -18.75 3.77
N ASP A 261 4.09 -17.97 3.70
CA ASP A 261 5.10 -18.05 2.66
C ASP A 261 6.49 -18.15 3.30
N GLY A 262 7.05 -19.36 3.34
CA GLY A 262 8.29 -19.60 4.08
C GLY A 262 8.17 -19.17 5.54
N ASN A 263 8.96 -18.18 5.96
CA ASN A 263 8.92 -17.58 7.30
C ASN A 263 8.01 -16.34 7.39
N ARG A 264 7.18 -16.07 6.38
CA ARG A 264 6.28 -14.92 6.37
C ARG A 264 4.82 -15.33 6.50
N TYR A 265 4.04 -14.45 7.09
CA TYR A 265 2.60 -14.55 7.27
C TYR A 265 1.93 -13.41 6.52
N ILE A 266 0.91 -13.75 5.72
CA ILE A 266 0.02 -12.78 5.10
C ILE A 266 -1.26 -12.74 5.93
N VAL A 267 -1.54 -11.59 6.52
CA VAL A 267 -2.70 -11.35 7.39
C VAL A 267 -3.50 -10.17 6.87
N ARG A 268 -4.82 -10.22 7.05
CA ARG A 268 -5.66 -9.03 6.87
C ARG A 268 -5.80 -8.33 8.22
N ILE A 269 -5.42 -7.06 8.27
CA ILE A 269 -5.53 -6.21 9.47
C ILE A 269 -6.83 -5.40 9.47
N ASP A 270 -7.14 -4.77 10.60
CA ASP A 270 -8.27 -3.83 10.72
C ASP A 270 -8.19 -2.73 9.64
N GLY A 271 -9.31 -2.47 8.95
CA GLY A 271 -9.35 -1.60 7.77
C GLY A 271 -9.13 -2.31 6.44
N GLY A 272 -8.89 -3.63 6.45
CA GLY A 272 -8.94 -4.50 5.28
C GLY A 272 -7.65 -4.61 4.47
N ALA A 273 -6.59 -3.93 4.88
CA ALA A 273 -5.27 -4.06 4.25
C ALA A 273 -4.67 -5.46 4.48
N LEU A 274 -3.97 -5.98 3.47
CA LEU A 274 -3.14 -7.16 3.64
C LEU A 274 -1.72 -6.74 4.02
N THR A 275 -1.15 -7.43 5.00
CA THR A 275 0.21 -7.24 5.45
C THR A 275 0.97 -8.55 5.35
N SER A 276 2.10 -8.54 4.65
CA SER A 276 3.10 -9.60 4.71
C SER A 276 4.14 -9.23 5.77
N ALA A 277 4.26 -10.05 6.82
CA ALA A 277 5.20 -9.87 7.93
C ALA A 277 6.00 -11.16 8.17
N SER A 278 7.25 -11.05 8.61
CA SER A 278 8.08 -12.19 9.02
C SER A 278 7.68 -12.72 10.40
N SER A 279 7.87 -14.02 10.64
CA SER A 279 7.73 -14.66 11.95
C SER A 279 8.57 -14.01 13.06
N ASP A 280 9.68 -13.40 12.68
CA ASP A 280 10.67 -12.84 13.59
C ASP A 280 10.36 -11.36 13.91
N GLU A 281 9.45 -10.76 13.15
CA GLU A 281 8.85 -9.46 13.45
C GLU A 281 7.77 -9.69 14.50
N ARG A 282 8.06 -9.34 15.76
CA ARG A 282 6.98 -9.12 16.72
C ARG A 282 6.17 -7.94 16.17
N PHE A 283 4.89 -8.13 15.88
CA PHE A 283 3.97 -7.04 15.59
C PHE A 283 3.90 -6.11 16.81
N THR A 284 4.77 -5.11 16.88
CA THR A 284 4.72 -4.06 17.89
C THR A 284 3.94 -2.87 17.31
N PRO A 285 3.21 -2.09 18.13
CA PRO A 285 2.53 -0.90 17.64
C PRO A 285 3.45 0.05 16.84
N ASP A 286 4.74 0.07 17.18
CA ASP A 286 5.79 0.85 16.50
C ASP A 286 6.19 0.31 15.12
N SER A 287 5.87 -0.95 14.80
CA SER A 287 6.19 -1.57 13.50
C SER A 287 5.05 -1.47 12.49
N MET A 288 3.89 -0.95 12.89
CA MET A 288 2.77 -0.70 11.99
C MET A 288 2.71 0.78 11.62
N PRO A 289 2.52 1.14 10.33
CA PRO A 289 2.30 2.53 9.97
C PRO A 289 1.07 3.07 10.71
N SER A 290 1.24 4.21 11.39
CA SER A 290 0.18 4.87 12.14
C SER A 290 -1.07 5.08 11.27
N ARG A 291 -2.24 4.87 11.89
CA ARG A 291 -3.58 5.02 11.31
C ARG A 291 -3.77 6.32 10.54
#